data_AF-A0A5A5TFS8-F1
#
_entry.id   AF-A0A5A5TFS8-F1
#
_cell.length_a   1.000
_cell.length_b   1.000
_cell.length_c   1.000
_cell.angle_alpha   90.00
_cell.angle_beta   90.00
_cell.angle_gamma   90.00
#
_symmetry.space_group_name_H-M   'P 1'
#
loop_
_entity.id
_entity.type
_entity.pdbx_description
1 polymer ?
#
loop_
_entity_poly.entity_id
_entity_poly.type
_entity_poly.pdbx_seq_one_letter_code
_entity_poly.pdbx_strand_id
1 'polypeptide(L)'
;MLQRSTQQPYPQEQLSRRFAHPKRRDVIFHGVKTARLVKDLLFDPRVPVIRKLLFMGSIAAFVVVLFFPDLINEAIMSTVLPVIGTILGVPIDAGFDWLAFVLIGVSLLRFFPANIVSEHYRRIFDKDLM
;
A
#
# COMPACT_ATOMS: atom_id res chain seq x y z
N MET A 1 -16.02 -57.60 -19.91
CA MET A 1 -16.27 -56.17 -20.20
C MET A 1 -15.51 -55.34 -19.17
N LEU A 2 -14.39 -54.73 -19.55
CA LEU A 2 -13.53 -53.96 -18.64
C LEU A 2 -13.96 -52.50 -18.65
N GLN A 3 -14.44 -52.00 -17.51
CA GLN A 3 -14.78 -50.60 -17.28
C GLN A 3 -13.50 -49.74 -17.38
N ARG A 4 -13.41 -48.94 -18.46
CA ARG A 4 -12.45 -47.84 -18.54
C ARG A 4 -12.86 -46.75 -17.57
N SER A 5 -12.20 -46.68 -16.43
CA SER A 5 -12.23 -45.53 -15.54
C SER A 5 -11.64 -44.32 -16.28
N THR A 6 -12.51 -43.41 -16.73
CA THR A 6 -12.09 -42.11 -17.24
C THR A 6 -11.53 -41.29 -16.08
N GLN A 7 -10.21 -41.33 -15.91
CA GLN A 7 -9.48 -40.35 -15.09
C GLN A 7 -9.70 -38.96 -15.70
N GLN A 8 -10.64 -38.20 -15.15
CA GLN A 8 -10.73 -36.76 -15.40
C GLN A 8 -9.48 -36.11 -14.79
N PRO A 9 -8.66 -35.39 -15.58
CA PRO A 9 -7.55 -34.62 -15.03
C PRO A 9 -8.14 -33.54 -14.10
N TYR A 10 -7.80 -33.60 -12.81
CA TYR A 10 -8.18 -32.57 -11.85
C TYR A 10 -7.63 -31.20 -12.31
N PRO A 11 -8.39 -30.09 -12.20
CA PRO A 11 -8.01 -28.75 -12.68
C PRO A 11 -6.93 -28.05 -11.84
N GLN A 12 -6.03 -28.81 -11.20
CA GLN A 12 -4.93 -28.30 -10.38
C GLN A 12 -3.92 -27.53 -11.25
N GLU A 13 -3.59 -28.02 -12.46
CA GLU A 13 -2.62 -27.36 -13.35
C GLU A 13 -3.09 -25.99 -13.87
N GLN A 14 -4.41 -25.76 -13.99
CA GLN A 14 -4.96 -24.47 -14.38
C GLN A 14 -4.85 -23.43 -13.25
N LEU A 15 -4.98 -23.85 -11.98
CA LEU A 15 -4.77 -22.98 -10.83
C LEU A 15 -3.29 -22.58 -10.69
N SER A 16 -2.36 -23.51 -10.90
CA SER A 16 -0.92 -23.23 -10.82
C SER A 16 -0.46 -22.17 -11.83
N ARG A 17 -1.07 -22.11 -13.02
CA ARG A 17 -0.80 -21.05 -14.01
C ARG A 17 -1.41 -19.69 -13.63
N ARG A 18 -2.49 -19.66 -12.85
CA ARG A 18 -3.08 -18.41 -12.30
C ARG A 18 -2.26 -17.80 -11.17
N PHE A 19 -1.49 -18.60 -10.45
CA PHE A 19 -0.51 -18.15 -9.46
C PHE A 19 0.90 -18.08 -10.05
N ALA A 20 1.02 -17.78 -11.36
CA ALA A 20 2.29 -17.41 -11.95
C ALA A 20 2.86 -16.25 -11.12
N HIS A 21 4.00 -16.52 -10.47
CA HIS A 21 4.68 -15.57 -9.60
C HIS A 21 4.68 -14.18 -10.25
N PRO A 22 4.31 -13.12 -9.51
CA PRO A 22 4.35 -11.77 -10.07
C PRO A 22 5.74 -11.55 -10.64
N LYS A 23 5.81 -11.24 -11.94
CA LYS A 23 7.10 -11.03 -12.58
C LYS A 23 7.74 -9.88 -11.83
N ARG A 24 9.05 -9.91 -11.55
CA ARG A 24 9.74 -8.82 -10.81
C ARG A 24 9.46 -7.43 -11.40
N ARG A 25 9.15 -7.38 -12.69
CA ARG A 25 8.68 -6.19 -13.41
C ARG A 25 7.36 -5.63 -12.87
N ASP A 26 6.39 -6.47 -12.50
CA ASP A 26 5.09 -6.07 -11.97
C ASP A 26 5.22 -5.31 -10.65
N VAL A 27 6.20 -5.67 -9.82
CA VAL A 27 6.55 -4.95 -8.58
C VAL A 27 7.10 -3.56 -8.88
N ILE A 28 7.98 -3.43 -9.88
CA ILE A 28 8.54 -2.12 -10.30
C ILE A 28 7.44 -1.25 -10.92
N PHE A 29 6.56 -1.83 -11.74
CA PHE A 29 5.42 -1.13 -12.32
C PHE A 29 4.34 -0.79 -11.28
N HIS A 30 4.30 -1.47 -10.14
CA HIS A 30 3.36 -1.15 -9.07
C HIS A 30 3.58 0.26 -8.54
N GLY A 31 4.83 0.68 -8.30
CA GLY A 31 5.14 2.05 -7.87
C GLY A 31 4.66 3.11 -8.87
N VAL A 32 4.84 2.85 -10.16
CA VAL A 32 4.36 3.73 -11.24
C VAL A 32 2.83 3.80 -11.28
N LYS A 33 2.14 2.66 -11.10
CA LYS A 33 0.67 2.60 -11.06
C LYS A 33 0.12 3.32 -9.83
N THR A 34 0.75 3.17 -8.67
CA THR A 34 0.38 3.88 -7.44
C THR A 34 0.57 5.39 -7.61
N ALA A 35 1.67 5.85 -8.20
CA ALA A 35 1.87 7.27 -8.50
C ALA A 35 0.81 7.81 -9.47
N ARG A 36 0.45 7.03 -10.50
CA ARG A 36 -0.64 7.38 -11.42
C ARG A 36 -2.00 7.44 -10.72
N LEU A 37 -2.30 6.48 -9.83
CA LEU A 37 -3.52 6.46 -9.03
C LEU A 37 -3.64 7.72 -8.16
N VAL A 38 -2.57 8.08 -7.46
CA VAL A 38 -2.52 9.29 -6.62
C VAL A 38 -2.72 10.54 -7.47
N LYS A 39 -2.06 10.62 -8.64
CA LYS A 39 -2.26 11.73 -9.58
C LYS A 39 -3.72 11.84 -10.01
N ASP A 40 -4.31 10.76 -10.49
CA ASP A 40 -5.69 10.76 -11.00
C ASP A 40 -6.69 11.15 -9.89
N LEU A 41 -6.47 10.69 -8.65
CA LEU A 41 -7.25 11.09 -7.47
C LEU A 41 -7.12 12.58 -7.12
N LEU A 42 -5.92 13.15 -7.26
CA LEU A 42 -5.68 14.58 -7.01
C LEU A 42 -6.32 15.47 -8.08
N PHE A 43 -6.38 15.02 -9.32
CA PHE A 43 -6.98 15.79 -10.43
C PHE A 43 -8.49 15.53 -10.61
N ASP A 44 -9.08 14.57 -9.90
CA ASP A 44 -10.52 14.29 -10.01
C ASP A 44 -11.36 15.47 -9.49
N PRO A 45 -12.27 16.06 -10.29
CA PRO A 45 -13.12 17.18 -9.88
C PRO A 45 -14.18 16.79 -8.83
N ARG A 46 -14.51 15.50 -8.69
CA ARG A 46 -15.49 14.99 -7.72
C ARG A 46 -14.95 14.97 -6.29
N VAL A 47 -13.63 15.08 -6.12
CA VAL A 47 -13.00 15.13 -4.80
C VAL A 47 -12.96 16.58 -4.31
N PRO A 48 -13.54 16.90 -3.15
CA PRO A 48 -13.51 18.25 -2.61
C PRO A 48 -12.09 18.69 -2.25
N VAL A 49 -11.78 19.97 -2.48
CA VAL A 49 -10.45 20.55 -2.29
C VAL A 49 -9.89 20.31 -0.89
N ILE A 50 -10.74 20.38 0.14
CA ILE A 50 -10.32 20.12 1.53
C ILE A 50 -9.72 18.73 1.72
N ARG A 51 -10.26 17.69 1.07
CA ARG A 51 -9.73 16.33 1.17
C ARG A 51 -8.39 16.19 0.46
N LYS A 52 -8.22 16.91 -0.65
CA LYS A 52 -6.93 16.99 -1.37
C LYS A 52 -5.88 17.68 -0.52
N LEU A 53 -6.25 18.78 0.14
CA LEU A 53 -5.35 19.51 1.06
C LEU A 53 -4.98 18.65 2.27
N LEU A 54 -5.93 17.94 2.89
CA LEU A 54 -5.64 17.00 3.98
C LEU A 54 -4.68 15.91 3.52
N PHE A 55 -4.94 15.28 2.38
CA PHE A 55 -4.07 14.24 1.82
C PHE A 55 -2.65 14.77 1.52
N MET A 56 -2.55 15.91 0.82
CA MET A 56 -1.26 16.53 0.50
C MET A 56 -0.51 16.98 1.77
N GLY A 57 -1.21 17.53 2.75
CA GLY A 57 -0.64 17.92 4.03
C GLY A 57 -0.14 16.71 4.82
N SER A 58 -0.90 15.62 4.83
CA SER A 58 -0.47 14.38 5.47
C SER A 58 0.70 13.71 4.73
N ILE A 59 0.77 13.77 3.39
CA ILE A 59 1.97 13.35 2.64
C ILE A 59 3.17 14.23 3.01
N ALA A 60 3.00 15.55 3.05
CA ALA A 60 4.09 16.46 3.39
C ALA A 60 4.62 16.19 4.80
N ALA A 61 3.72 16.04 5.79
CA ALA A 61 4.09 15.65 7.15
C ALA A 61 4.84 14.31 7.16
N PHE A 62 4.35 13.33 6.41
CA PHE A 62 4.98 12.02 6.31
C PHE A 62 6.38 12.07 5.67
N VAL A 63 6.57 12.88 4.63
CA VAL A 63 7.88 13.13 4.02
C VAL A 63 8.82 13.81 5.02
N VAL A 64 8.36 14.81 5.77
CA VAL A 64 9.17 15.47 6.80
C VAL A 64 9.63 14.46 7.85
N VAL A 65 8.74 13.57 8.30
CA VAL A 65 9.08 12.50 9.26
C VAL A 65 10.18 11.58 8.72
N LEU A 66 10.14 11.24 7.43
CA LEU A 66 11.09 10.31 6.83
C LEU A 66 12.46 10.93 6.54
N PHE A 67 12.49 12.20 6.13
CA PHE A 67 13.75 12.88 5.77
C PHE A 67 14.45 13.52 6.97
N PHE A 68 13.71 13.81 8.05
CA PHE A 68 14.24 14.44 9.24
C PHE A 68 13.89 13.66 10.50
N PRO A 69 14.34 12.40 10.62
CA PRO A 69 14.10 11.61 11.83
C PRO A 69 14.68 12.31 13.07
N ASP A 70 15.84 12.98 12.95
CA ASP A 70 16.52 13.64 14.08
C ASP A 70 15.73 14.84 14.64
N LEU A 71 15.07 15.64 13.79
CA LEU A 71 14.22 16.75 14.22
C LEU A 71 13.03 16.28 15.06
N ILE A 72 12.52 15.08 14.74
CA ILE A 72 11.43 14.46 15.48
C ILE A 72 11.95 13.78 16.74
N ASN A 73 13.12 13.17 16.67
CA ASN A 73 13.75 12.49 17.77
C ASN A 73 13.98 13.45 18.94
N GLU A 74 14.59 14.62 18.69
CA GLU A 74 14.81 15.62 19.74
C GLU A 74 13.50 16.18 20.34
N ALA A 75 12.46 16.38 19.52
CA ALA A 75 11.19 16.93 19.97
C ALA A 75 10.29 15.93 20.73
N ILE A 76 10.27 14.65 20.31
CA ILE A 76 9.40 13.60 20.87
C ILE A 76 10.08 12.84 22.01
N MET A 77 11.40 12.58 21.92
CA MET A 77 12.13 11.87 22.98
C MET A 77 12.09 12.60 24.32
N SER A 78 12.01 13.93 24.32
CA SER A 78 11.88 14.71 25.57
C SER A 78 10.55 14.51 26.29
N THR A 79 9.52 13.93 25.65
CA THR A 79 8.16 13.85 26.21
C THR A 79 7.64 12.43 26.36
N VAL A 80 8.04 11.49 25.48
CA VAL A 80 7.38 10.17 25.35
C VAL A 80 8.26 8.99 25.81
N LEU A 81 9.59 9.14 25.82
CA LEU A 81 10.53 8.07 26.15
C LEU A 81 10.33 7.39 27.53
N PRO A 82 9.90 8.06 28.61
CA PRO A 82 9.78 7.38 29.90
C PRO A 82 8.73 6.25 29.92
N VAL A 83 7.81 6.23 28.95
CA VAL A 83 6.63 5.35 28.96
C VAL A 83 6.78 4.13 28.03
N ILE A 84 7.48 4.28 26.90
CA ILE A 84 7.56 3.22 25.87
C ILE A 84 8.82 2.35 26.02
N GLY A 85 9.92 2.91 26.56
CA GLY A 85 11.22 2.23 26.65
C GLY A 85 11.24 0.98 27.53
N THR A 86 10.30 0.81 28.46
CA THR A 86 10.27 -0.31 29.41
C THR A 86 9.51 -1.55 28.91
N ILE A 87 8.68 -1.43 27.87
CA ILE A 87 7.72 -2.50 27.50
C ILE A 87 8.21 -3.36 26.33
N LEU A 88 9.04 -2.83 25.42
CA LEU A 88 9.20 -3.45 24.09
C LEU A 88 10.55 -4.10 23.75
N GLY A 89 11.62 -3.93 24.53
CA GLY A 89 12.81 -4.82 24.60
C GLY A 89 13.47 -5.36 23.31
N VAL A 90 13.09 -4.88 22.12
CA VAL A 90 13.49 -5.38 20.80
C VAL A 90 13.89 -4.16 19.96
N PRO A 91 15.00 -4.20 19.19
CA PRO A 91 15.31 -3.15 18.22
C PRO A 91 14.25 -3.17 17.12
N ILE A 92 13.32 -2.22 17.22
CA ILE A 92 12.16 -2.01 16.35
C ILE A 92 12.56 -1.16 15.12
N ASP A 93 13.81 -0.74 15.07
CA ASP A 93 14.27 0.53 14.48
C ASP A 93 14.42 0.52 12.95
N ALA A 94 14.06 -0.58 12.28
CA ALA A 94 14.15 -0.67 10.82
C ALA A 94 12.99 -1.43 10.19
N GLY A 95 12.61 -2.59 10.73
CA GLY A 95 11.53 -3.41 10.16
C GLY A 95 10.13 -2.87 10.45
N PHE A 96 9.92 -2.37 11.66
CA PHE A 96 8.63 -1.80 12.07
C PHE A 96 8.36 -0.49 11.35
N ASP A 97 9.38 0.32 11.09
CA ASP A 97 9.26 1.60 10.38
C ASP A 97 8.74 1.41 8.96
N TRP A 98 9.15 0.36 8.24
CA TRP A 98 8.61 0.05 6.92
C TRP A 98 7.15 -0.43 6.97
N LEU A 99 6.78 -1.21 7.98
CA LEU A 99 5.40 -1.67 8.13
C LEU A 99 4.48 -0.51 8.52
N ALA A 100 4.88 0.30 9.51
CA ALA A 100 4.21 1.52 9.88
C ALA A 100 4.08 2.47 8.68
N PHE A 101 5.15 2.59 7.88
CA PHE A 101 5.14 3.36 6.63
C PHE A 101 4.08 2.85 5.65
N VAL A 102 4.02 1.54 5.40
CA VAL A 102 3.01 0.95 4.49
C VAL A 102 1.60 1.18 5.03
N LEU A 103 1.39 0.96 6.33
CA LEU A 103 0.08 1.14 6.96
C LEU A 103 -0.40 2.59 6.90
N ILE A 104 0.48 3.54 7.22
CA ILE A 104 0.20 4.99 7.13
C ILE A 104 -0.03 5.37 5.66
N GLY A 105 0.83 4.90 4.77
CA GLY A 105 0.75 5.04 3.32
C GLY A 105 -0.62 4.67 2.74
N VAL A 106 -1.11 3.48 3.10
CA VAL A 106 -2.42 2.98 2.68
C VAL A 106 -3.55 3.71 3.39
N SER A 107 -3.39 4.05 4.67
CA SER A 107 -4.38 4.80 5.45
C SER A 107 -4.63 6.21 4.88
N LEU A 108 -3.63 6.85 4.30
CA LEU A 108 -3.77 8.14 3.60
C LEU A 108 -4.80 8.08 2.46
N LEU A 109 -4.96 6.94 1.78
CA LEU A 109 -5.97 6.79 0.73
C LEU A 109 -7.40 6.93 1.26
N ARG A 110 -7.61 6.75 2.57
CA ARG A 110 -8.92 6.90 3.23
C ARG A 110 -9.44 8.34 3.24
N PHE A 111 -8.58 9.33 3.00
CA PHE A 111 -9.03 10.71 2.80
C PHE A 111 -9.88 10.88 1.54
N PHE A 112 -9.72 10.00 0.55
CA PHE A 112 -10.53 10.02 -0.67
C PHE A 112 -11.81 9.19 -0.51
N PRO A 113 -12.90 9.57 -1.21
CA PRO A 113 -14.12 8.75 -1.24
C PRO A 113 -13.84 7.35 -1.81
N ALA A 114 -14.25 6.30 -1.10
CA ALA A 114 -13.95 4.91 -1.47
C ALA A 114 -14.44 4.52 -2.87
N ASN A 115 -15.56 5.09 -3.31
CA ASN A 115 -16.12 4.88 -4.65
C ASN A 115 -15.24 5.47 -5.77
N ILE A 116 -14.57 6.59 -5.51
CA ILE A 116 -13.67 7.24 -6.47
C ILE A 116 -12.34 6.49 -6.51
N VAL A 117 -11.83 6.09 -5.35
CA VAL A 117 -10.60 5.27 -5.25
C VAL A 117 -10.77 3.94 -5.98
N SER A 118 -11.88 3.23 -5.77
CA SER A 118 -12.13 1.95 -6.43
C SER A 118 -12.30 2.10 -7.95
N GLU A 119 -12.94 3.17 -8.43
CA GLU A 119 -13.07 3.46 -9.86
C GLU A 119 -11.70 3.65 -10.54
N HIS A 120 -10.85 4.50 -9.97
CA HIS A 120 -9.50 4.75 -10.51
C HIS A 120 -8.58 3.56 -10.35
N TYR A 121 -8.68 2.85 -9.22
CA TYR A 121 -7.92 1.62 -9.00
C TYR A 121 -8.26 0.58 -10.07
N ARG A 122 -9.55 0.33 -10.30
CA ARG A 122 -10.00 -0.61 -11.32
C ARG A 122 -9.52 -0.21 -12.72
N ARG A 123 -9.61 1.08 -13.06
CA ARG A 123 -9.15 1.62 -14.35
C ARG A 123 -7.64 1.42 -14.59
N ILE A 124 -6.83 1.51 -13.54
CA ILE A 124 -5.36 1.43 -13.64
C ILE A 124 -4.86 0.00 -13.53
N PHE A 125 -5.47 -0.83 -12.68
CA PHE A 125 -4.97 -2.16 -12.34
C PHE A 125 -5.69 -3.33 -13.04
N ASP A 126 -6.92 -3.17 -13.55
CA ASP A 126 -7.59 -4.25 -14.31
C ASP A 126 -6.97 -4.44 -15.72
N LYS A 127 -6.23 -3.45 -16.23
CA LYS A 127 -5.62 -3.51 -17.57
C LYS A 127 -4.49 -4.52 -17.70
N ASP A 128 -3.96 -5.04 -16.59
CA ASP A 128 -2.87 -6.03 -16.59
C ASP A 128 -3.35 -7.48 -16.50
N LEU A 129 -4.68 -7.70 -16.47
CA LEU A 129 -5.29 -9.04 -16.40
C LEU A 129 -5.68 -9.62 -17.77
N MET A 130 -5.37 -8.93 -18.88
CA MET A 130 -5.52 -9.39 -20.27
C MET A 130 -4.17 -9.49 -20.95
#